data_AF-A0A7H9B986-F1
#
_entry.id   AF-A0A7H9B986-F1
#
_cell.length_a   1.000
_cell.length_b   1.000
_cell.length_c   1.000
_cell.angle_alpha   90.00
_cell.angle_beta   90.00
_cell.angle_gamma   90.00
#
_symmetry.space_group_name_H-M   'P 1'
#
loop_
_entity.id
_entity.type
_entity.pdbx_description
1 polymer ?
#
loop_
_entity_poly.entity_id
_entity_poly.type
_entity_poly.pdbx_seq_one_letter_code
_entity_poly.pdbx_strand_id
1 'polypeptide(L)'
;MSSERVLVAFRHGLRATRVAFAGDTRMLLAARAQMRQGIINPPNPDLSIDDQIKHLEEVSRFLRQNLVQGKKVDSGEKYHLNIHKETELGDNESLKKTKKTLASQGGGCCGGGEGLYK
;
A
#
# COMPACT_ATOMS: atom_id res chain seq x y z
N MET A 1 -3.87 -28.79 -12.41
CA MET A 1 -4.02 -28.19 -11.06
C MET A 1 -3.04 -27.03 -10.81
N SER A 2 -1.71 -27.26 -10.78
CA SER A 2 -0.74 -26.18 -10.48
C SER A 2 -0.75 -25.02 -11.49
N SER A 3 -0.71 -25.30 -12.80
CA SER A 3 -0.70 -24.25 -13.84
C SER A 3 -1.96 -23.36 -13.85
N GLU A 4 -3.12 -23.91 -13.51
CA GLU A 4 -4.37 -23.13 -13.46
C GLU A 4 -4.34 -22.12 -12.32
N ARG A 5 -3.83 -22.52 -11.14
CA ARG A 5 -3.66 -21.65 -9.98
C ARG A 5 -2.67 -20.52 -10.27
N VAL A 6 -1.58 -20.80 -10.98
CA VAL A 6 -0.62 -19.77 -11.44
C VAL A 6 -1.30 -18.73 -12.33
N LEU A 7 -2.12 -19.15 -13.29
CA LEU A 7 -2.84 -18.22 -14.18
C LEU A 7 -3.85 -17.35 -13.44
N VAL A 8 -4.53 -17.91 -12.44
CA VAL A 8 -5.46 -17.15 -11.59
C VAL A 8 -4.70 -16.08 -10.80
N ALA A 9 -3.61 -16.45 -10.11
CA ALA A 9 -2.79 -15.52 -9.35
C ALA A 9 -2.18 -14.42 -10.25
N PHE A 10 -1.74 -14.78 -11.47
CA PHE A 10 -1.27 -13.80 -12.43
C PHE A 10 -2.35 -12.79 -12.84
N ARG A 11 -3.58 -13.25 -13.07
CA ARG A 11 -4.71 -12.35 -13.35
C ARG A 11 -5.02 -11.45 -12.17
N HIS A 12 -4.89 -11.94 -10.93
CA HIS A 12 -5.02 -11.10 -9.73
C HIS A 12 -3.99 -9.99 -9.72
N GLY A 13 -2.71 -10.30 -9.96
CA GLY A 13 -1.66 -9.30 -10.10
C GLY A 13 -1.97 -8.27 -11.19
N LEU A 14 -2.35 -8.72 -12.39
CA LEU A 14 -2.65 -7.82 -13.51
C LEU A 14 -3.84 -6.88 -13.24
N ARG A 15 -4.79 -7.31 -12.40
CA ARG A 15 -5.87 -6.45 -11.91
C ARG A 15 -5.36 -5.48 -10.85
N ALA A 16 -4.52 -5.94 -9.92
CA ALA A 16 -3.91 -5.11 -8.90
C ALA A 16 -3.09 -3.95 -9.48
N THR A 17 -2.23 -4.23 -10.47
CA THR A 17 -1.47 -3.18 -11.17
C THR A 17 -2.37 -2.16 -11.86
N ARG A 18 -3.50 -2.59 -12.45
CA ARG A 18 -4.48 -1.67 -13.05
C ARG A 18 -5.10 -0.74 -12.02
N VAL A 19 -5.40 -1.26 -10.83
CA VAL A 19 -5.99 -0.48 -9.73
C VAL A 19 -4.97 0.52 -9.19
N ALA A 20 -3.74 0.06 -8.91
CA ALA A 20 -2.67 0.86 -8.31
C ALA A 20 -2.18 2.00 -9.22
N PHE A 21 -2.07 1.74 -10.52
CA PHE A 21 -1.49 2.68 -11.51
C PHE A 21 -2.55 3.21 -12.49
N ALA A 22 -3.80 3.37 -12.03
CA ALA A 22 -4.88 3.89 -12.85
C ALA A 22 -4.55 5.31 -13.35
N GLY A 23 -4.55 5.49 -14.68
CA GLY A 23 -4.23 6.79 -15.30
C GLY A 23 -2.73 7.06 -15.52
N ASP A 24 -1.84 6.16 -15.08
CA ASP A 24 -0.41 6.17 -15.43
C ASP A 24 -0.09 4.96 -16.32
N THR A 25 -0.27 5.14 -17.63
CA THR A 25 -0.04 4.07 -18.61
C THR A 25 1.41 3.60 -18.61
N ARG A 26 2.38 4.49 -18.37
CA ARG A 26 3.81 4.14 -18.37
C ARG A 26 4.12 3.21 -17.21
N MET A 27 3.72 3.56 -15.99
CA MET A 27 3.93 2.68 -14.83
C MET A 27 3.11 1.41 -14.93
N LEU A 28 1.87 1.47 -15.42
CA LEU A 28 1.04 0.29 -15.62
C LEU A 28 1.72 -0.74 -16.55
N LEU A 29 2.28 -0.29 -17.68
CA LEU A 29 2.97 -1.18 -18.60
C LEU A 29 4.26 -1.75 -17.99
N ALA A 30 5.04 -0.94 -17.30
CA ALA A 30 6.26 -1.38 -16.62
C ALA A 30 5.95 -2.43 -15.54
N ALA A 31 4.94 -2.18 -14.69
CA ALA A 31 4.53 -3.11 -13.65
C ALA A 31 4.03 -4.45 -14.22
N ARG A 32 3.28 -4.41 -15.33
CA ARG A 32 2.84 -5.62 -16.03
C ARG A 32 4.00 -6.42 -16.62
N ALA A 33 4.99 -5.74 -17.19
CA ALA A 33 6.20 -6.39 -17.69
C ALA A 33 6.97 -7.06 -16.54
N GLN A 34 7.13 -6.37 -15.41
CA GLN A 34 7.79 -6.92 -14.22
C GLN A 34 7.06 -8.13 -13.64
N MET A 35 5.72 -8.12 -13.54
CA MET A 35 5.00 -9.31 -13.08
C MET A 35 5.11 -10.49 -14.04
N ARG A 36 5.11 -10.24 -15.35
CA ARG A 36 5.35 -11.32 -16.32
C ARG A 36 6.75 -11.89 -16.12
N GLN A 37 7.74 -11.02 -15.95
CA GLN A 37 9.12 -11.42 -15.70
C GLN A 37 9.26 -12.24 -14.42
N GLY A 38 8.57 -11.88 -13.34
CA GLY A 38 8.59 -12.61 -12.08
C GLY A 38 7.94 -14.01 -12.13
N ILE A 39 7.08 -14.28 -13.11
CA ILE A 39 6.56 -15.64 -13.34
C ILE A 39 7.53 -16.46 -14.19
N ILE A 40 8.16 -15.85 -15.19
CA ILE A 40 9.11 -16.54 -16.09
C ILE A 40 10.41 -16.84 -15.34
N ASN A 41 10.93 -15.83 -14.62
CA ASN A 41 12.15 -15.88 -13.83
C ASN A 41 11.81 -15.47 -12.38
N PRO A 42 11.34 -16.41 -11.55
CA PRO A 42 11.00 -16.12 -10.17
C PRO A 42 12.24 -15.66 -9.40
N PRO A 43 12.10 -14.66 -8.50
CA PRO A 43 13.23 -14.10 -7.75
C PRO A 43 13.88 -15.12 -6.81
N ASN A 44 13.11 -16.10 -6.31
CA ASN A 44 13.61 -17.24 -5.55
C ASN A 44 13.18 -18.53 -6.26
N PRO A 45 14.02 -19.11 -7.13
CA PRO A 45 13.68 -20.30 -7.90
C PRO A 45 13.57 -21.57 -7.05
N ASP A 46 14.17 -21.58 -5.85
CA ASP A 46 14.16 -22.74 -4.94
C ASP A 46 12.82 -22.91 -4.19
N LEU A 47 11.93 -21.91 -4.24
CA LEU A 47 10.62 -21.97 -3.60
C LEU A 47 9.70 -22.95 -4.32
N SER A 48 8.83 -23.61 -3.56
CA SER A 48 7.75 -24.42 -4.13
C SER A 48 6.83 -23.56 -5.01
N ILE A 49 6.15 -24.19 -5.98
CA ILE A 49 5.19 -23.45 -6.82
C ILE A 49 4.08 -22.83 -5.98
N ASP A 50 3.67 -23.49 -4.89
CA ASP A 50 2.65 -22.97 -3.98
C ASP A 50 3.11 -21.70 -3.26
N ASP A 51 4.38 -21.66 -2.82
CA ASP A 51 4.96 -20.48 -2.18
C ASP A 51 5.14 -19.34 -3.17
N GLN A 52 5.51 -19.63 -4.42
CA GLN A 52 5.60 -18.62 -5.48
C GLN A 52 4.22 -18.04 -5.82
N ILE A 53 3.18 -18.86 -5.88
CA ILE A 53 1.79 -18.40 -6.05
C ILE A 53 1.38 -17.51 -4.88
N LYS A 54 1.67 -17.94 -3.65
CA LYS A 54 1.36 -17.16 -2.45
C LYS A 54 2.06 -15.81 -2.47
N HIS A 55 3.33 -15.78 -2.83
CA HIS A 55 4.10 -14.54 -2.97
C HIS A 55 3.46 -13.60 -4.01
N LEU A 56 3.02 -14.11 -5.16
CA LEU A 56 2.35 -13.30 -6.17
C LEU A 56 1.01 -12.72 -5.68
N GLU A 57 0.25 -13.49 -4.91
CA GLU A 57 -0.99 -13.02 -4.28
C GLU A 57 -0.72 -11.93 -3.22
N GLU A 58 0.36 -12.06 -2.46
CA GLU A 58 0.81 -11.06 -1.49
C GLU A 58 1.22 -9.75 -2.19
N VAL A 59 1.98 -9.83 -3.30
CA VAL A 59 2.29 -8.67 -4.13
C VAL A 59 1.02 -8.02 -4.68
N SER A 60 0.07 -8.83 -5.15
CA SER A 60 -1.23 -8.35 -5.67
C SER A 60 -2.05 -7.65 -4.60
N ARG A 61 -1.98 -8.12 -3.36
CA ARG A 61 -2.62 -7.49 -2.20
C ARG A 61 -1.91 -6.18 -1.84
N PHE A 62 -0.58 -6.20 -1.75
CA PHE A 62 0.23 -5.04 -1.45
C PHE A 62 -0.05 -3.88 -2.42
N LEU A 63 -0.07 -4.15 -3.73
CA LEU A 63 -0.34 -3.14 -4.75
C LEU A 63 -1.71 -2.46 -4.58
N ARG A 64 -2.72 -3.17 -4.06
CA ARG A 64 -4.07 -2.62 -3.89
C ARG A 64 -4.24 -1.95 -2.53
N GLN A 65 -3.66 -2.52 -1.49
CA GLN A 65 -3.94 -2.08 -0.13
C GLN A 65 -2.92 -1.04 0.36
N ASN A 66 -1.66 -1.19 -0.02
CA ASN A 66 -0.55 -0.49 0.62
C ASN A 66 0.18 0.50 -0.31
N LEU A 67 -0.06 0.44 -1.62
CA LEU A 67 0.55 1.35 -2.58
C LEU A 67 -0.45 2.44 -3.00
N VAL A 68 -0.08 3.70 -2.79
CA VAL A 68 -0.85 4.87 -3.23
C VAL A 68 -0.01 5.69 -4.20
N GLN A 69 -0.54 5.93 -5.40
CA GLN A 69 0.13 6.75 -6.41
C GLN A 69 -0.21 8.23 -6.20
N GLY A 70 0.82 9.08 -6.05
CA GLY A 70 0.69 10.53 -6.09
C GLY A 70 0.85 11.09 -7.50
N LYS A 71 -0.06 11.96 -7.93
CA LYS A 71 0.02 12.71 -9.19
C LYS A 71 0.17 14.20 -8.90
N LYS A 72 1.21 14.83 -9.44
CA LYS A 72 1.41 16.28 -9.32
C LYS A 72 0.23 17.01 -9.98
N VAL A 73 -0.36 17.96 -9.26
CA VAL A 73 -1.43 18.83 -9.75
C VAL A 73 -0.84 20.21 -9.94
N ASP A 74 -0.92 20.72 -11.17
CA ASP A 74 -0.40 22.01 -11.60
C ASP A 74 1.14 22.16 -11.52
N SER A 75 1.63 23.39 -11.76
CA SER A 75 3.05 23.75 -11.73
C SER A 75 3.61 23.95 -10.30
N GLY A 76 2.78 23.80 -9.27
CA GLY A 76 3.18 23.95 -7.87
C GLY A 76 3.51 22.61 -7.20
N GLU A 77 3.92 22.63 -5.93
CA GLU A 77 4.28 21.42 -5.15
C GLU A 77 3.06 20.75 -4.51
N LYS A 78 1.98 20.54 -5.28
CA LYS A 78 0.77 19.84 -4.82
C LYS A 78 0.65 18.49 -5.51
N TYR A 79 0.28 17.47 -4.74
CA TYR A 79 0.08 16.11 -5.25
C TYR A 79 -1.31 15.62 -4.85
N HIS A 80 -2.03 15.06 -5.82
CA HIS A 80 -3.26 14.32 -5.59
C HIS A 80 -2.89 12.85 -5.35
N LEU A 81 -3.34 12.30 -4.22
CA LEU A 81 -3.12 10.89 -3.89
C LEU A 81 -4.31 10.07 -4.36
N ASN A 82 -4.06 9.07 -5.18
CA ASN A 82 -5.07 8.16 -5.71
C ASN A 82 -5.46 7.09 -4.66
N ILE A 83 -6.08 7.51 -3.56
CA ILE A 83 -6.62 6.60 -2.55
C ILE A 83 -7.95 6.04 -3.06
N HIS A 84 -8.14 4.72 -2.97
CA HIS A 84 -9.33 4.05 -3.46
C HIS A 84 -9.89 3.07 -2.42
N LYS A 85 -11.07 2.49 -2.68
CA LYS A 85 -11.82 1.64 -1.74
C LYS A 85 -11.03 0.46 -1.15
N GLU A 86 -10.08 -0.08 -1.91
CA GLU A 86 -9.25 -1.21 -1.46
C GLU A 86 -7.99 -0.78 -0.72
N THR A 87 -7.65 0.51 -0.72
CA THR A 87 -6.52 1.03 0.04
C THR A 87 -6.81 0.85 1.52
N GLU A 88 -5.87 0.25 2.24
CA GLU A 88 -5.99 0.07 3.67
C GLU A 88 -5.90 1.44 4.34
N LEU A 89 -6.97 1.83 5.03
CA LEU A 89 -6.98 3.00 5.88
C LEU A 89 -6.64 2.52 7.29
N GLY A 90 -5.49 2.94 7.80
CA GLY A 90 -5.11 2.65 9.17
C GLY A 90 -6.13 3.23 10.14
N ASP A 91 -6.77 2.36 10.92
CA ASP A 91 -7.59 2.82 12.05
C ASP A 91 -6.66 3.23 13.19
N ASN A 92 -6.47 4.54 13.33
CA ASN A 92 -5.67 5.12 14.39
C ASN A 92 -6.35 5.03 15.79
N GLU A 93 -7.51 4.38 15.94
CA GLU A 93 -8.17 4.22 17.24
C GLU A 93 -7.30 3.49 18.28
N SER A 94 -6.47 2.54 17.87
CA SER A 94 -5.53 1.85 18.76
C SER A 94 -4.39 2.75 19.27
N LEU A 95 -3.96 3.74 18.48
CA LEU A 95 -2.97 4.75 18.87
C LEU A 95 -3.57 5.79 19.83
N LYS A 96 -4.87 6.10 19.68
CA LYS A 96 -5.61 6.97 20.62
C LYS A 96 -5.90 6.33 21.97
N LYS A 97 -5.76 5.01 22.10
CA LYS A 97 -5.64 4.34 23.40
C LYS A 97 -4.24 4.58 23.96
N THR A 98 -3.88 5.85 24.14
CA THR A 98 -2.78 6.25 25.01
C THR A 98 -3.02 5.54 26.34
N LYS A 99 -2.14 4.60 26.68
CA LYS A 99 -2.05 4.04 28.02
C LYS A 99 -2.15 5.21 29.00
N LYS A 100 -3.05 5.12 29.99
CA LYS A 100 -3.18 6.07 31.11
C LYS A 100 -1.92 6.06 31.99
N THR A 101 -0.72 6.21 31.41
CA THR A 101 0.53 6.00 32.12
C THR A 101 1.31 7.29 32.36
N LEU A 102 0.92 8.46 31.82
CA LEU A 102 1.59 9.72 32.21
C LEU A 102 0.71 11.00 32.26
N ALA A 103 -0.57 10.99 31.87
CA ALA A 103 -1.40 12.21 31.87
C ALA A 103 -2.35 12.36 33.09
N SER A 104 -2.21 11.53 34.12
CA SER A 104 -3.08 11.60 35.32
C SER A 104 -2.48 12.39 36.49
N GLN A 105 -1.28 12.95 36.35
CA GLN A 105 -0.70 13.83 37.37
C GLN A 105 -0.18 15.11 36.73
N GLY A 106 -1.10 16.02 36.41
CA GLY A 106 -0.87 17.46 36.57
C GLY A 106 0.28 18.12 35.80
N GLY A 107 0.67 17.63 34.62
CA GLY A 107 1.74 18.27 33.84
C GLY A 107 1.54 18.07 32.35
N GLY A 108 0.97 19.08 31.68
CA GLY A 108 0.90 19.13 30.23
C GLY A 108 2.30 19.18 29.63
N CYS A 109 2.65 18.17 28.84
CA CYS A 109 3.79 18.22 27.93
C CYS A 109 3.27 18.79 26.61
N CYS A 110 3.76 19.98 26.23
CA CYS A 110 3.29 20.89 25.16
C CYS A 110 2.29 21.95 25.67
N GLY A 111 2.85 23.11 26.01
CA GLY A 111 2.18 24.26 26.59
C GLY A 111 1.06 24.84 25.72
N GLY A 112 -0.11 24.92 26.32
CA GLY A 112 -1.20 25.81 25.96
C GLY A 112 -1.81 26.31 27.27
N GLY A 113 -1.06 27.10 28.02
CA GLY A 113 -1.59 27.80 29.19
C GLY A 113 -2.45 28.97 28.72
N GLU A 114 -3.75 28.93 29.00
CA GLU A 114 -4.64 30.07 28.84
C GLU A 114 -4.11 31.25 29.68
N GLY A 115 -3.96 32.43 29.05
CA GLY A 115 -3.60 33.67 29.75
C GLY A 115 -2.44 34.49 29.17
N LEU A 116 -1.96 34.23 27.94
CA LEU A 116 -0.76 34.90 27.40
C LEU A 116 -0.97 36.18 26.58
N TYR A 117 -2.19 36.70 26.43
CA TYR A 117 -2.41 38.04 25.88
C TYR A 117 -3.45 38.79 26.70
N LYS A 118 -3.06 39.95 27.23
CA LYS A 118 -3.98 40.96 27.77
C LYS A 118 -4.67 41.70 26.63
#